data_AF-A0A9E1IN47-F1
#
_entry.id   AF-A0A9E1IN47-F1
#
_cell.length_a   1.000
_cell.length_b   1.000
_cell.length_c   1.000
_cell.angle_alpha   90.00
_cell.angle_beta   90.00
_cell.angle_gamma   90.00
#
_symmetry.space_group_name_H-M   'P 1'
#
loop_
_entity.id
_entity.type
_entity.pdbx_description
1 polymer ?
#
loop_
_entity_poly.entity_id
_entity_poly.type
_entity_poly.pdbx_seq_one_letter_code
_entity_poly.pdbx_strand_id
1 'polypeptide(L)'
;MRQRQRFRLLQARFEDDPVQQEELRSFASRLEVSPEDIFTHDLITKETTVEIITEGVDAVLVGGSGHFSVYDDAPWLSAFFETLGELVDRQF
;
A
#
# COMPACT_ATOMS: atom_id res chain seq x y z
N MET A 1 -10.59 22.75 -11.07
CA MET A 1 -10.97 21.80 -10.01
C MET A 1 -10.00 20.62 -10.12
N ARG A 2 -9.27 20.25 -9.06
CA ARG A 2 -8.47 19.01 -9.07
C ARG A 2 -9.45 17.82 -9.12
N GLN A 3 -9.18 16.82 -9.96
CA GLN A 3 -9.93 15.57 -9.93
C GLN A 3 -9.71 14.87 -8.58
N ARG A 4 -10.72 14.14 -8.10
CA ARG A 4 -10.61 13.33 -6.89
C ARG A 4 -9.61 12.21 -7.15
N GLN A 5 -8.50 12.20 -6.41
CA GLN A 5 -7.42 11.23 -6.54
C GLN A 5 -7.68 10.06 -5.58
N ARG A 6 -7.51 8.84 -6.08
CA ARG A 6 -7.66 7.59 -5.32
C ARG A 6 -6.30 6.92 -5.15
N PHE A 7 -6.03 6.40 -3.97
CA PHE A 7 -4.73 5.81 -3.62
C PHE A 7 -4.90 4.40 -3.11
N ARG A 8 -3.96 3.52 -3.44
CA ARG A 8 -3.79 2.22 -2.77
C ARG A 8 -2.68 2.34 -1.74
N LEU A 9 -2.93 2.08 -0.47
CA LEU A 9 -1.91 2.06 0.58
C LEU A 9 -1.54 0.62 0.93
N LEU A 10 -0.33 0.20 0.57
CA LEU A 10 0.22 -1.12 0.89
C LEU A 10 0.74 -1.11 2.32
N GLN A 11 0.30 -2.05 3.16
CA GLN A 11 0.64 -2.13 4.57
C GLN A 11 1.06 -3.55 4.94
N ALA A 12 2.19 -3.70 5.65
CA ALA A 12 2.58 -4.96 6.27
C ALA A 12 2.37 -4.83 7.78
N ARG A 13 1.11 -5.02 8.22
CA ARG A 13 0.68 -4.86 9.62
C ARG A 13 -0.19 -6.04 10.03
N PHE A 14 -0.11 -6.44 11.30
CA PHE A 14 -1.04 -7.43 11.84
C PHE A 14 -2.46 -6.86 11.89
N GLU A 15 -3.47 -7.73 11.78
CA GLU A 15 -4.89 -7.37 11.59
C GLU A 15 -5.43 -6.38 12.64
N ASP A 16 -4.96 -6.48 13.89
CA ASP A 16 -5.41 -5.65 15.01
C ASP A 16 -4.41 -4.54 15.40
N ASP A 17 -3.40 -4.24 14.57
CA ASP A 17 -2.43 -3.18 14.87
C ASP A 17 -3.10 -1.79 14.77
N PRO A 18 -3.27 -1.03 15.87
CA PRO A 18 -3.90 0.29 15.83
C PRO A 18 -3.16 1.27 14.91
N VAL A 19 -1.87 1.05 14.66
CA VAL A 19 -1.05 1.88 13.76
C VAL A 19 -1.56 1.82 12.33
N GLN A 20 -2.27 0.76 11.91
CA GLN A 20 -2.85 0.66 10.56
C GLN A 20 -3.75 1.87 10.25
N GLN A 21 -4.62 2.24 11.20
CA GLN A 21 -5.56 3.34 11.06
C GLN A 21 -4.91 4.71 11.27
N GLU A 22 -3.85 4.79 12.06
CA GLU A 22 -3.05 6.01 12.24
C GLU A 22 -2.26 6.35 10.98
N GLU A 23 -1.69 5.34 10.33
CA GLU A 23 -0.93 5.47 9.08
C GLU A 23 -1.85 5.94 7.95
N LEU A 24 -3.03 5.33 7.79
CA LEU A 24 -4.07 5.77 6.87
C LEU A 24 -4.41 7.26 7.06
N ARG A 25 -4.69 7.67 8.31
CA ARG A 25 -5.00 9.07 8.64
C ARG A 25 -3.84 10.00 8.36
N SER A 26 -2.61 9.56 8.61
CA SER A 26 -1.40 10.34 8.35
C SER A 26 -1.19 10.59 6.86
N PHE A 27 -1.37 9.57 6.02
CA PHE A 27 -1.34 9.71 4.56
C PHE A 27 -2.45 10.63 4.06
N ALA A 28 -3.70 10.40 4.49
CA ALA A 28 -4.84 11.23 4.11
C ALA A 28 -4.61 12.72 4.46
N SER A 29 -4.13 12.99 5.68
CA SER A 29 -3.80 14.34 6.11
C SER A 29 -2.67 14.95 5.28
N ARG A 30 -1.63 14.19 4.95
CA ARG A 30 -0.46 14.69 4.22
C ARG A 30 -0.73 14.94 2.73
N LEU A 31 -1.62 14.15 2.14
CA LEU A 31 -2.09 14.25 0.76
C LEU A 31 -3.25 15.24 0.59
N GLU A 32 -3.83 15.73 1.69
CA GLU A 32 -5.00 16.60 1.72
C GLU A 32 -6.23 15.96 1.04
N VAL A 33 -6.43 14.66 1.26
CA VAL A 33 -7.57 13.88 0.74
C VAL A 33 -8.41 13.26 1.84
N SER A 34 -9.61 12.80 1.49
CA SER A 34 -10.45 12.04 2.41
C SER A 34 -9.83 10.66 2.66
N PRO A 35 -9.85 10.12 3.90
CA PRO A 35 -9.42 8.75 4.15
C PRO A 35 -10.18 7.71 3.32
N GLU A 36 -11.41 8.01 2.88
CA GLU A 36 -12.21 7.13 2.02
C GLU A 36 -11.69 7.04 0.57
N ASP A 37 -10.78 7.95 0.18
CA ASP A 37 -10.08 7.92 -1.10
C ASP A 37 -8.79 7.08 -1.05
N ILE A 38 -8.42 6.55 0.12
CA ILE A 38 -7.26 5.69 0.32
C ILE A 38 -7.72 4.29 0.68
N PHE A 39 -7.45 3.34 -0.22
CA PHE A 39 -7.81 1.93 -0.06
C PHE A 39 -6.61 1.16 0.48
N THR A 40 -6.72 0.56 1.65
CA THR A 40 -5.63 -0.22 2.24
C THR A 40 -5.51 -1.60 1.58
N HIS A 41 -4.29 -2.11 1.50
CA HIS A 41 -3.96 -3.45 1.01
C HIS A 41 -2.99 -4.11 1.97
N ASP A 42 -3.36 -5.28 2.47
CA ASP A 42 -2.55 -6.05 3.41
C ASP A 42 -1.56 -6.93 2.62
N LEU A 43 -0.27 -6.64 2.77
CA LEU A 43 0.80 -7.38 2.12
C LEU A 43 1.02 -8.77 2.73
N ILE A 44 0.62 -9.01 3.97
CA ILE A 44 0.90 -10.26 4.69
C ILE A 44 -0.09 -11.35 4.25
N THR A 45 -1.38 -11.00 4.18
CA THR A 45 -2.45 -11.99 3.99
C THR A 45 -3.03 -12.02 2.59
N LYS A 46 -2.89 -10.94 1.80
CA LYS A 46 -3.46 -10.84 0.46
C LYS A 46 -2.41 -11.07 -0.62
N GLU A 47 -2.87 -11.66 -1.71
CA GLU A 47 -2.11 -11.72 -2.94
C GLU A 47 -1.76 -10.30 -3.42
N THR A 48 -0.52 -10.14 -3.88
CA THR A 48 0.01 -8.85 -4.32
C THR A 48 0.55 -9.04 -5.74
N THR A 49 -0.17 -8.49 -6.72
CA THR A 49 0.23 -8.36 -8.12
C THR A 49 0.00 -6.91 -8.55
N VAL A 50 0.62 -6.49 -9.66
CA VAL A 50 0.46 -5.12 -10.16
C VAL A 50 -1.01 -4.82 -10.50
N GLU A 51 -1.72 -5.77 -11.10
CA GLU A 51 -3.14 -5.60 -11.45
C GLU A 51 -3.98 -5.30 -10.20
N ILE A 52 -3.76 -6.05 -9.11
CA ILE A 52 -4.53 -5.90 -7.88
C ILE A 52 -4.24 -4.55 -7.22
N ILE A 53 -2.97 -4.17 -7.10
CA ILE A 53 -2.61 -2.95 -6.37
C ILE A 53 -2.93 -1.67 -7.16
N THR A 54 -2.99 -1.75 -8.49
CA THR A 54 -3.32 -0.59 -9.35
C THR A 54 -4.81 -0.50 -9.69
N GLU A 55 -5.60 -1.53 -9.37
CA GLU A 55 -7.03 -1.53 -9.70
C GLU A 55 -7.76 -0.34 -9.05
N GLY A 56 -8.35 0.49 -9.90
CA GLY A 56 -9.24 1.56 -9.51
C GLY A 56 -8.58 2.69 -8.72
N VAL A 57 -7.26 2.83 -8.78
CA VAL A 57 -6.51 3.90 -8.10
C VAL A 57 -5.61 4.65 -9.08
N ASP A 58 -5.24 5.86 -8.72
CA ASP A 58 -4.39 6.75 -9.52
C ASP A 58 -2.93 6.69 -9.05
N ALA A 59 -2.67 6.13 -7.86
CA ALA A 59 -1.33 5.97 -7.31
C ALA A 59 -1.29 4.85 -6.25
N VAL A 60 -0.11 4.25 -6.09
CA VAL A 60 0.21 3.30 -5.02
C VAL A 60 1.14 3.97 -4.01
N LEU A 61 0.84 3.80 -2.74
CA LEU A 61 1.60 4.27 -1.58
C LEU A 61 2.14 3.05 -0.84
N VAL A 62 3.38 3.12 -0.38
CA VAL A 62 3.99 2.07 0.45
C VAL A 62 4.07 2.59 1.89
N GLY A 63 3.33 1.93 2.78
CA GLY A 63 3.35 2.19 4.22
C GLY A 63 4.55 1.56 4.92
N GLY A 64 4.62 1.75 6.23
CA GLY A 64 5.67 1.16 7.06
C GLY A 64 5.49 -0.35 7.23
N SER A 65 6.63 -1.05 7.37
CA SER A 65 6.69 -2.50 7.55
C SER A 65 6.46 -2.96 8.99
N GLY A 66 6.30 -2.05 9.95
CA GLY A 66 6.01 -2.38 11.35
C GLY A 66 7.03 -3.34 11.97
N HIS A 67 6.61 -4.58 12.19
CA HIS A 67 7.44 -5.66 12.75
C HIS A 67 8.38 -6.33 11.75
N PHE A 68 8.20 -6.06 10.45
CA PHE A 68 8.93 -6.72 9.37
C PHE A 68 10.13 -5.91 8.92
N SER A 69 11.18 -6.62 8.55
CA SER A 69 12.40 -6.13 7.93
C SER A 69 12.53 -6.68 6.51
N VAL A 70 13.16 -5.92 5.62
CA VAL A 70 13.52 -6.40 4.26
C VAL A 70 14.48 -7.59 4.28
N TYR A 71 15.10 -7.88 5.44
CA TYR A 71 15.97 -9.03 5.65
C TYR A 71 15.25 -10.28 6.16
N ASP A 72 13.95 -10.17 6.46
CA ASP A 72 13.19 -11.32 6.97
C ASP A 72 12.93 -12.34 5.87
N ASP A 73 12.86 -13.61 6.26
CA ASP A 73 12.38 -14.69 5.39
C ASP A 73 10.85 -14.74 5.45
N ALA A 74 10.20 -13.83 4.72
CA ALA A 74 8.75 -13.73 4.66
C ALA A 74 8.27 -13.92 3.20
N PRO A 75 7.40 -14.91 2.90
CA PRO A 75 6.99 -15.21 1.53
C PRO A 75 6.40 -14.03 0.76
N TRP A 76 5.73 -13.11 1.46
CA TRP A 76 5.13 -11.93 0.85
C TRP A 76 6.14 -10.88 0.38
N LEU A 77 7.36 -10.85 0.95
CA LEU A 77 8.39 -9.88 0.56
C LEU A 77 8.84 -10.08 -0.88
N SER A 78 9.05 -11.33 -1.31
CA SER A 78 9.43 -11.64 -2.68
C SER A 78 8.37 -11.16 -3.68
N ALA A 79 7.10 -11.50 -3.43
CA ALA A 79 5.98 -11.06 -4.27
C ALA A 79 5.85 -9.53 -4.29
N PHE A 80 6.06 -8.88 -3.15
CA PHE A 80 6.06 -7.42 -3.05
C PHE A 80 7.18 -6.79 -3.88
N PHE A 81 8.41 -7.30 -3.81
CA PHE A 81 9.54 -6.77 -4.58
C PHE A 81 9.36 -6.98 -6.09
N GLU A 82 8.88 -8.16 -6.51
CA GLU A 82 8.57 -8.45 -7.91
C GLU A 82 7.49 -7.49 -8.42
N THR A 83 6.42 -7.30 -7.65
CA THR A 83 5.34 -6.38 -7.99
C THR A 83 5.82 -4.93 -8.09
N LEU A 84 6.67 -4.46 -7.16
CA LEU A 84 7.25 -3.11 -7.25
C LEU A 84 8.15 -2.93 -8.47
N GLY A 85 8.95 -3.94 -8.80
CA GLY A 85 9.77 -3.93 -10.02
C GLY A 85 8.92 -3.77 -11.26
N GLU A 86 7.87 -4.57 -11.38
CA GLU A 86 6.94 -4.49 -12.50
C GLU A 86 6.16 -3.16 -12.55
N LEU A 87 5.79 -2.59 -11.40
CA LEU A 87 5.14 -1.27 -11.32
C LEU A 87 6.05 -0.18 -11.94
N VAL A 88 7.35 -0.22 -11.64
CA VAL A 88 8.35 0.70 -12.19
C VAL A 88 8.51 0.50 -13.70
N ASP A 89 8.57 -0.75 -14.16
CA ASP A 89 8.69 -1.08 -15.58
C ASP A 89 7.48 -0.58 -16.39
N ARG A 90 6.29 -0.57 -15.80
CA ARG A 90 5.06 -0.06 -16.40
C ARG A 90 4.93 1.47 -16.37
N GLN A 91 5.84 2.17 -15.69
CA GLN A 91 5.78 3.63 -15.48
C GLN A 91 4.43 4.10 -14.93
N PHE A 92 3.85 3.30 -14.03
CA PHE A 92 2.60 3.62 -13.35
C PHE A 92 2.76 4.84 -12.42
#